data_AF-A0A527W8Z5-F1
#
_entry.id   AF-A0A527W8Z5-F1
#
_cell.length_a   1.000
_cell.length_b   1.000
_cell.length_c   1.000
_cell.angle_alpha   90.00
_cell.angle_beta   90.00
_cell.angle_gamma   90.00
#
_symmetry.space_group_name_H-M   'P 1'
#
loop_
_entity.id
_entity.type
_entity.pdbx_description
1 polymer ?
#
loop_
_entity_poly.entity_id
_entity_poly.type
_entity_poly.pdbx_seq_one_letter_code
_entity_poly.pdbx_strand_id
1 'polypeptide(L)'
;MAKISLKLNEIIDGDALRRELTALTSASAGDGSGPAVRTAVLQLLKARLAEGRKIAEAMLKEDGGGNACAERISHLMDELIRALYDFAATHVYRV
;
A
#
# COMPACT_ATOMS: atom_id res chain seq x y z
N MET A 1 27.68 3.74 14.55
CA MET A 1 27.23 3.38 13.19
C MET A 1 26.39 4.53 12.66
N ALA A 2 26.58 4.95 11.42
CA ALA A 2 25.72 5.95 10.81
C ALA A 2 24.29 5.38 10.65
N LYS A 3 23.26 6.19 10.90
CA LYS A 3 21.87 5.77 10.75
C LYS A 3 21.55 5.60 9.26
N ILE A 4 21.13 4.40 8.85
CA ILE A 4 20.67 4.14 7.47
C ILE A 4 19.40 4.95 7.21
N SER A 5 19.36 5.68 6.10
CA SER A 5 18.16 6.39 5.66
C SER A 5 17.13 5.39 5.14
N LEU A 6 15.91 5.40 5.69
CA LEU A 6 14.89 4.42 5.36
C LEU A 6 14.25 4.63 3.98
N LYS A 7 14.25 5.86 3.45
CA LYS A 7 13.65 6.22 2.14
C LYS A 7 12.19 5.71 1.99
N LEU A 8 11.37 5.88 3.02
CA LEU A 8 10.03 5.30 3.10
C LEU A 8 9.09 5.73 1.96
N ASN A 9 9.23 6.97 1.49
CA ASN A 9 8.49 7.50 0.34
C ASN A 9 8.82 6.80 -0.98
N GLU A 10 9.97 6.14 -1.09
CA GLU A 10 10.32 5.32 -2.26
C GLU A 10 9.74 3.89 -2.14
N ILE A 11 9.32 3.46 -0.94
CA ILE A 11 8.70 2.14 -0.73
C ILE A 11 7.24 2.14 -1.18
N ILE A 12 6.49 3.18 -0.83
CA ILE A 12 5.08 3.34 -1.19
C ILE A 12 4.65 4.81 -1.04
N ASP A 13 3.81 5.28 -1.96
CA ASP A 13 3.03 6.51 -1.81
C ASP A 13 1.61 6.14 -1.34
N GLY A 14 1.35 6.30 -0.05
CA GLY A 14 0.06 5.98 0.55
C GLY A 14 -1.09 6.86 0.06
N ASP A 15 -0.82 8.13 -0.26
CA ASP A 15 -1.84 9.04 -0.76
C ASP A 15 -2.24 8.69 -2.20
N ALA A 16 -1.27 8.32 -3.03
CA ALA A 16 -1.53 7.78 -4.36
C ALA A 16 -2.37 6.50 -4.28
N LEU A 17 -2.00 5.56 -3.39
CA LEU A 17 -2.76 4.32 -3.20
C LEU A 17 -4.22 4.60 -2.82
N ARG A 18 -4.48 5.51 -1.87
CA ARG A 18 -5.86 5.88 -1.47
C ARG A 18 -6.65 6.44 -2.65
N ARG A 19 -6.06 7.34 -3.45
CA ARG A 19 -6.71 7.88 -4.66
C ARG A 19 -7.02 6.80 -5.69
N GLU A 20 -6.07 5.89 -5.93
CA GLU A 20 -6.26 4.77 -6.86
C GLU A 20 -7.39 3.83 -6.40
N LEU A 21 -7.44 3.50 -5.11
CA LEU A 21 -8.51 2.69 -4.53
C LEU A 21 -9.89 3.37 -4.66
N THR A 22 -9.99 4.66 -4.35
CA THR A 22 -11.24 5.43 -4.54
C THR A 22 -11.67 5.42 -6.01
N ALA A 23 -10.73 5.58 -6.95
CA ALA A 23 -11.05 5.60 -8.38
C ALA A 23 -11.70 4.30 -8.88
N LEU A 24 -11.44 3.15 -8.24
CA LEU A 24 -12.08 1.87 -8.58
C LEU A 24 -13.61 1.85 -8.37
N THR A 25 -14.15 2.82 -7.61
CA THR A 25 -15.59 2.93 -7.33
C THR A 25 -16.34 3.86 -8.28
N SER A 26 -15.66 4.45 -9.27
CA SER A 26 -16.24 5.46 -10.16
C SER A 26 -17.43 4.92 -10.98
N ALA A 27 -17.36 3.66 -11.41
CA ALA A 27 -18.43 3.00 -12.18
C ALA A 27 -19.65 2.61 -11.33
N SER A 28 -19.53 2.67 -10.00
CA SER A 28 -20.55 2.26 -9.03
C SER A 28 -21.01 3.41 -8.14
N ALA A 29 -20.87 4.65 -8.61
CA ALA A 29 -21.25 5.87 -7.87
C ALA A 29 -20.64 5.93 -6.46
N GLY A 30 -19.43 5.39 -6.29
CA GLY A 30 -18.73 5.36 -5.01
C GLY A 30 -18.98 4.12 -4.15
N ASP A 31 -19.83 3.17 -4.58
CA ASP A 31 -20.06 1.90 -3.86
C ASP A 31 -18.95 0.88 -4.18
N GLY A 32 -18.16 0.52 -3.17
CA GLY A 32 -17.09 -0.46 -3.26
C GLY A 32 -17.49 -1.89 -2.84
N SER A 33 -18.74 -2.12 -2.47
CA SER A 33 -19.19 -3.40 -1.90
C SER A 33 -19.27 -4.53 -2.94
N GLY A 34 -19.41 -4.18 -4.22
CA GLY A 34 -19.59 -5.10 -5.34
C GLY A 34 -18.40 -6.05 -5.59
N PRO A 35 -18.63 -7.30 -6.03
CA PRO A 35 -17.57 -8.30 -6.24
C PRO A 35 -16.45 -7.84 -7.20
N ALA A 36 -16.80 -7.16 -8.29
CA ALA A 36 -15.83 -6.69 -9.27
C ALA A 36 -14.86 -5.65 -8.67
N VAL A 37 -15.38 -4.70 -7.87
CA VAL A 37 -14.55 -3.70 -7.20
C VAL A 37 -13.65 -4.36 -6.15
N ARG A 38 -14.19 -5.30 -5.35
CA ARG A 38 -13.39 -6.07 -4.38
C ARG A 38 -12.23 -6.82 -5.04
N THR A 39 -12.46 -7.44 -6.19
CA THR A 39 -11.39 -8.10 -6.96
C THR A 39 -10.33 -7.11 -7.43
N ALA A 40 -10.74 -5.96 -7.97
CA ALA A 40 -9.80 -4.92 -8.43
C ALA A 40 -8.97 -4.35 -7.27
N VAL A 41 -9.60 -4.08 -6.12
CA VAL A 41 -8.91 -3.65 -4.89
C VAL A 41 -7.87 -4.67 -4.45
N LEU A 42 -8.25 -5.95 -4.42
CA LEU A 42 -7.32 -7.03 -4.05
C LEU A 42 -6.12 -7.11 -5.01
N GLN A 43 -6.36 -6.97 -6.31
CA GLN A 43 -5.30 -6.97 -7.32
C GLN A 43 -4.35 -5.78 -7.13
N LEU A 44 -4.89 -4.58 -6.92
CA LEU A 44 -4.09 -3.37 -6.69
C LEU A 44 -3.22 -3.49 -5.43
N LEU A 45 -3.80 -3.92 -4.30
CA LEU A 45 -3.05 -4.09 -3.05
C LEU A 45 -1.94 -5.15 -3.17
N LYS A 46 -2.22 -6.27 -3.86
CA LYS A 46 -1.20 -7.29 -4.13
C LYS A 46 -0.06 -6.75 -5.01
N ALA A 47 -0.37 -5.95 -6.02
CA ALA A 47 0.63 -5.34 -6.87
C ALA A 47 1.54 -4.39 -6.07
N ARG A 48 0.96 -3.50 -5.26
CA ARG A 48 1.69 -2.56 -4.41
C ARG A 48 2.53 -3.26 -3.34
N LEU A 49 2.02 -4.34 -2.75
CA LEU A 49 2.80 -5.17 -1.82
C LEU A 49 4.02 -5.81 -2.49
N ALA A 50 3.86 -6.34 -3.70
CA ALA A 50 4.96 -6.96 -4.44
C ALA A 50 6.01 -5.91 -4.86
N GLU A 51 5.55 -4.75 -5.35
CA GLU A 51 6.39 -3.62 -5.73
C GLU A 51 7.22 -3.09 -4.55
N GLY A 52 6.58 -2.74 -3.44
CA GLY A 52 7.27 -2.22 -2.26
C GLY A 52 8.27 -3.23 -1.66
N ARG A 53 7.95 -4.53 -1.67
CA ARG A 53 8.90 -5.58 -1.25
C ARG A 53 10.12 -5.66 -2.15
N LYS A 54 9.93 -5.55 -3.47
CA LYS A 54 11.05 -5.55 -4.44
C LYS A 54 11.97 -4.35 -4.21
N ILE A 55 11.42 -3.18 -3.90
CA ILE A 55 12.19 -1.97 -3.59
C ILE A 55 12.95 -2.16 -2.27
N ALA A 56 12.30 -2.65 -1.22
CA ALA A 56 12.95 -2.93 0.06
C ALA A 56 14.09 -3.96 -0.07
N GLU A 57 13.90 -5.00 -0.88
CA GLU A 57 14.93 -6.00 -1.19
C GLU A 57 16.12 -5.37 -1.94
N ALA A 58 15.88 -4.48 -2.90
CA ALA A 58 16.93 -3.77 -3.61
C ALA A 58 17.75 -2.89 -2.64
N MET A 59 17.07 -2.14 -1.76
CA MET A 59 17.74 -1.33 -0.73
C MET A 59 18.54 -2.18 0.25
N LEU A 60 18.02 -3.35 0.68
CA LEU A 60 18.75 -4.28 1.54
C LEU A 60 20.03 -4.79 0.87
N LYS A 61 20.00 -5.07 -0.43
CA LYS A 61 21.20 -5.48 -1.19
C LYS A 61 22.23 -4.35 -1.30
N GLU A 62 21.77 -3.10 -1.31
CA GLU A 62 22.63 -1.91 -1.39
C GLU A 62 23.27 -1.56 -0.03
N ASP A 63 22.47 -1.52 1.04
CA ASP A 63 22.89 -1.02 2.36
C ASP A 63 23.22 -2.10 3.40
N GLY A 64 22.82 -3.36 3.17
CA GLY A 64 23.03 -4.48 4.09
C GLY A 64 22.27 -4.40 5.41
N GLY A 65 21.37 -3.43 5.57
CA GLY A 65 20.68 -3.12 6.82
C GLY A 65 19.44 -3.98 7.06
N GLY A 66 19.60 -5.14 7.72
CA GLY A 66 18.48 -6.03 8.06
C GLY A 66 17.35 -5.35 8.84
N ASN A 67 17.69 -4.58 9.89
CA ASN A 67 16.68 -3.83 10.66
C ASN A 67 16.02 -2.73 9.83
N ALA A 68 16.78 -2.01 8.99
CA ALA A 68 16.24 -0.99 8.11
C ALA A 68 15.26 -1.61 7.07
N CYS A 69 15.58 -2.80 6.54
CA CYS A 69 14.67 -3.55 5.68
C CYS A 69 13.38 -3.96 6.40
N ALA A 70 13.48 -4.45 7.64
CA ALA A 70 12.30 -4.77 8.45
C ALA A 70 11.41 -3.53 8.67
N GLU A 71 12.00 -2.39 9.03
CA GLU A 71 11.27 -1.12 9.22
C GLU A 71 10.58 -0.65 7.92
N ARG A 72 11.24 -0.76 6.76
CA ARG A 72 10.64 -0.45 5.44
C ARG A 72 9.44 -1.34 5.13
N ILE A 73 9.55 -2.65 5.39
CA ILE A 73 8.45 -3.60 5.15
C ILE A 73 7.30 -3.36 6.12
N SER A 74 7.57 -3.03 7.38
CA SER A 74 6.55 -2.63 8.35
C SER A 74 5.80 -1.39 7.87
N HIS A 75 6.51 -0.36 7.43
CA HIS A 75 5.88 0.85 6.88
C HIS A 75 4.99 0.55 5.66
N LEU A 76 5.46 -0.30 4.73
CA LEU A 76 4.67 -0.76 3.59
C LEU A 76 3.35 -1.40 4.02
N MET A 77 3.40 -2.30 5.01
CA MET A 77 2.21 -2.97 5.52
C MET A 77 1.26 -1.98 6.21
N ASP A 78 1.78 -1.02 6.97
CA ASP A 78 0.97 -0.01 7.65
C ASP A 78 0.21 0.87 6.66
N GLU A 79 0.83 1.29 5.54
CA GLU A 79 0.15 2.07 4.49
C GLU A 79 -0.91 1.23 3.76
N LEU A 80 -0.63 -0.03 3.44
CA LEU A 80 -1.61 -0.93 2.80
C LEU A 80 -2.83 -1.17 3.69
N ILE A 81 -2.61 -1.42 4.98
CA ILE A 81 -3.69 -1.67 5.95
C ILE A 81 -4.52 -0.40 6.15
N ARG A 82 -3.88 0.76 6.33
CA ARG A 82 -4.58 2.04 6.46
C ARG A 82 -5.42 2.36 5.22
N ALA A 83 -4.83 2.24 4.02
CA ALA A 83 -5.55 2.50 2.78
C ALA A 83 -6.73 1.54 2.56
N LEU A 84 -6.57 0.25 2.89
CA LEU A 84 -7.67 -0.72 2.81
C LEU A 84 -8.78 -0.41 3.84
N TYR A 85 -8.40 -0.03 5.06
CA TYR A 85 -9.36 0.37 6.09
C TYR A 85 -10.17 1.60 5.64
N ASP A 86 -9.49 2.64 5.17
CA ASP A 86 -10.12 3.87 4.68
C ASP A 86 -11.07 3.57 3.51
N PHE A 87 -10.65 2.72 2.59
CA PHE A 87 -11.49 2.26 1.49
C PHE A 87 -12.74 1.54 2.00
N ALA A 88 -12.59 0.58 2.92
CA ALA A 88 -13.70 -0.18 3.45
C ALA A 88 -14.71 0.71 4.21
N ALA A 89 -14.21 1.61 5.06
CA ALA A 89 -15.04 2.54 5.83
C ALA A 89 -15.79 3.52 4.91
N THR A 90 -15.12 4.03 3.87
CA THR A 90 -15.67 5.08 2.99
C THR A 90 -16.57 4.52 1.89
N HIS A 91 -16.23 3.36 1.33
CA HIS A 91 -16.86 2.85 0.10
C HIS A 91 -17.67 1.57 0.31
N VAL A 92 -17.40 0.76 1.34
CA VAL A 92 -18.08 -0.53 1.53
C VAL A 92 -19.14 -0.47 2.62
N TYR A 93 -18.80 0.08 3.79
CA TYR A 93 -19.68 0.14 4.95
C TYR A 93 -20.22 1.55 5.19
N ARG A 94 -20.73 2.16 4.13
CA ARG A 94 -21.30 3.53 4.16
C ARG A 94 -22.43 3.56 5.19
N VAL A 95 -22.27 4.34 6.25
CA VAL A 95 -23.31 4.66 7.24
C VAL A 95 -24.01 5.96 6.82
#